data_AF-A0A963HJQ4-F1
#
_entry.id   AF-A0A963HJQ4-F1
#
_cell.length_a   1.000
_cell.length_b   1.000
_cell.length_c   1.000
_cell.angle_alpha   90.00
_cell.angle_beta   90.00
_cell.angle_gamma   90.00
#
_symmetry.space_group_name_H-M   'P 1'
#
loop_
_entity.id
_entity.type
_entity.pdbx_description
1 polymer ?
#
loop_
_entity_poly.entity_id
_entity_poly.type
_entity_poly.pdbx_seq_one_letter_code
_entity_poly.pdbx_strand_id
1 'polypeptide(L)'
;MTRTNLASLPAVDRLLAEPALVSHTALHGRRVVTDAVRTELAATREAVRNGAPLPELTALLAAVEARIDTVCRPNLRPVFNLTGTVLHTNLGR
;
A
#
# COMPACT_ATOMS: atom_id res chain seq x y z
N MET A 1 17.19 -2.52 -22.53
CA MET A 1 16.97 -1.96 -21.18
C MET A 1 15.48 -1.67 -21.01
N THR A 2 14.71 -2.66 -20.57
CA THR A 2 13.27 -2.51 -20.34
C THR A 2 13.05 -1.60 -19.14
N ARG A 3 12.62 -0.37 -19.40
CA ARG A 3 12.30 0.62 -18.37
C ARG A 3 11.08 0.10 -17.61
N THR A 4 11.30 -0.50 -16.45
CA THR A 4 10.25 -1.01 -15.57
C THR A 4 9.18 0.06 -15.40
N ASN A 5 8.00 -0.16 -15.99
CA ASN A 5 7.00 0.89 -16.15
C ASN A 5 6.22 1.08 -14.86
N LEU A 6 6.82 1.81 -13.92
CA LEU A 6 6.16 2.24 -12.68
C LEU A 6 4.89 3.08 -12.96
N ALA A 7 4.67 3.55 -14.19
CA ALA A 7 3.45 4.23 -14.60
C ALA A 7 2.23 3.29 -14.73
N SER A 8 2.44 1.97 -14.77
CA SER A 8 1.34 0.99 -14.75
C SER A 8 0.71 0.84 -13.37
N LEU A 9 1.35 1.37 -12.31
CA LEU A 9 0.75 1.37 -10.98
C LEU A 9 -0.40 2.38 -10.92
N PRO A 10 -1.58 1.98 -10.41
CA PRO A 10 -2.69 2.89 -10.24
C PRO A 10 -2.32 4.01 -9.25
N ALA A 11 -2.84 5.21 -9.51
CA ALA A 11 -2.72 6.32 -8.57
C ALA A 11 -3.44 5.99 -7.26
N VAL A 12 -2.96 6.58 -6.16
CA VAL A 12 -3.59 6.46 -4.84
C VAL A 12 -5.08 6.83 -4.91
N ASP A 13 -5.40 7.92 -5.61
CA ASP A 13 -6.77 8.41 -5.74
C ASP A 13 -7.68 7.42 -6.48
N ARG A 14 -7.15 6.76 -7.53
CA ARG A 14 -7.85 5.71 -8.26
C ARG A 14 -8.19 4.53 -7.35
N LEU A 15 -7.24 4.10 -6.51
CA LEU A 15 -7.50 3.04 -5.54
C LEU A 15 -8.52 3.47 -4.48
N LEU A 16 -8.42 4.69 -3.97
CA LEU A 16 -9.38 5.22 -2.99
C LEU A 16 -10.81 5.35 -3.54
N ALA A 17 -10.97 5.43 -4.87
CA ALA A 17 -12.27 5.42 -5.53
C ALA A 17 -12.86 4.01 -5.72
N GLU A 18 -12.09 2.95 -5.47
CA GLU A 18 -12.58 1.57 -5.59
C GLU A 18 -13.60 1.25 -4.49
N PRO A 19 -14.73 0.61 -4.82
CA PRO A 19 -15.82 0.37 -3.86
C PRO A 19 -15.38 -0.43 -2.62
N ALA A 20 -14.37 -1.30 -2.79
CA ALA A 20 -13.76 -2.04 -1.71
C ALA A 20 -13.13 -1.10 -0.65
N LEU A 21 -12.32 -0.14 -1.09
CA LEU A 21 -11.65 0.82 -0.22
C LEU A 21 -12.56 1.94 0.27
N VAL A 22 -13.59 2.30 -0.49
CA VAL A 22 -14.64 3.23 -0.03
C VAL A 22 -15.37 2.67 1.19
N SER A 23 -15.70 1.37 1.19
CA SER A 23 -16.34 0.71 2.34
C SER A 23 -15.45 0.74 3.58
N HIS A 24 -14.16 0.41 3.43
CA HIS A 24 -13.19 0.53 4.53
C HIS A 24 -12.98 1.98 5.00
N THR A 25 -13.10 2.96 4.09
CA THR A 25 -12.99 4.38 4.43
C THR A 25 -14.13 4.82 5.35
N ALA A 26 -15.34 4.30 5.12
CA ALA A 26 -16.49 4.55 6.00
C ALA A 26 -16.33 3.88 7.37
N LEU A 27 -15.72 2.71 7.44
CA LEU A 27 -15.55 1.93 8.69
C LEU A 27 -14.37 2.40 9.56
N HIS A 28 -13.22 2.70 8.95
CA HIS A 28 -11.95 2.95 9.65
C HIS A 28 -11.44 4.39 9.50
N GLY A 29 -12.07 5.18 8.62
CA GLY A 29 -11.68 6.55 8.31
C GLY A 29 -10.69 6.66 7.15
N ARG A 30 -10.83 7.73 6.38
CA ARG A 30 -10.06 7.98 5.14
C ARG A 30 -8.55 8.00 5.34
N ARG A 31 -8.08 8.48 6.49
CA ARG A 31 -6.65 8.56 6.81
C ARG A 31 -6.01 7.17 6.84
N VAL A 32 -6.61 6.24 7.57
CA VAL A 32 -6.10 4.86 7.73
C VAL A 32 -6.02 4.15 6.37
N VAL A 33 -7.08 4.26 5.56
CA VAL A 33 -7.12 3.66 4.23
C VAL A 33 -6.08 4.29 3.30
N THR A 34 -5.95 5.62 3.32
CA THR A 34 -4.96 6.34 2.49
C THR A 34 -3.53 5.92 2.84
N ASP A 35 -3.22 5.78 4.13
CA ASP A 35 -1.89 5.35 4.59
C ASP A 35 -1.60 3.89 4.21
N ALA A 36 -2.59 3.01 4.32
CA ALA A 36 -2.47 1.62 3.88
C ALA A 36 -2.20 1.53 2.36
N VAL A 37 -2.94 2.27 1.54
CA VAL A 37 -2.75 2.34 0.08
C VAL A 37 -1.36 2.85 -0.27
N ARG A 38 -0.92 3.94 0.36
CA ARG A 38 0.42 4.52 0.11
C ARG A 38 1.53 3.55 0.46
N THR A 39 1.39 2.86 1.58
CA THR A 39 2.36 1.86 2.04
C THR A 39 2.45 0.70 1.07
N GLU A 40 1.31 0.17 0.62
CA GLU A 40 1.28 -0.97 -0.29
C GLU A 40 1.83 -0.63 -1.67
N LEU A 41 1.48 0.55 -2.21
CA LEU A 41 2.08 1.05 -3.44
C LEU A 41 3.59 1.27 -3.31
N ALA A 42 4.08 1.74 -2.17
CA ALA A 42 5.52 1.88 -1.94
C ALA A 42 6.23 0.52 -1.94
N ALA A 43 5.68 -0.47 -1.22
CA ALA A 43 6.21 -1.83 -1.19
C ALA A 43 6.21 -2.48 -2.59
N THR A 44 5.11 -2.30 -3.34
CA THR A 44 5.00 -2.79 -4.71
C THR A 44 6.03 -2.14 -5.64
N ARG A 45 6.27 -0.82 -5.51
CA ARG A 45 7.30 -0.12 -6.29
C ARG A 45 8.69 -0.71 -6.04
N GLU A 46 9.03 -0.98 -4.79
CA GLU A 46 10.33 -1.59 -4.45
C GLU A 46 10.43 -3.03 -4.95
N ALA A 47 9.38 -3.85 -4.81
CA ALA A 47 9.36 -5.21 -5.35
C ALA A 47 9.57 -5.22 -6.87
N VAL A 48 8.86 -4.35 -7.59
CA VAL A 48 8.95 -4.19 -9.05
C VAL A 48 10.34 -3.68 -9.47
N ARG A 49 10.96 -2.78 -8.68
CA ARG A 49 12.37 -2.36 -8.90
C ARG A 49 13.35 -3.51 -8.72
N ASN A 50 13.05 -4.44 -7.81
CA ASN A 50 13.85 -5.64 -7.55
C ASN A 50 13.59 -6.79 -8.55
N GLY A 51 12.77 -6.55 -9.59
CA GLY A 51 12.49 -7.53 -10.64
C GLY A 51 11.23 -8.37 -10.41
N ALA A 52 10.41 -8.06 -9.39
CA ALA A 52 9.11 -8.68 -9.23
C ALA A 52 8.13 -8.23 -10.34
N PRO A 53 7.18 -9.08 -10.74
CA PRO A 53 6.12 -8.67 -11.65
C PRO A 53 5.20 -7.63 -11.01
N LEU A 54 4.60 -6.79 -11.85
CA LEU A 54 3.54 -5.87 -11.41
C LEU A 54 2.31 -6.69 -10.97
N PRO A 55 1.78 -6.48 -9.76
CA PRO A 55 0.55 -7.13 -9.34
C PRO A 55 -0.65 -6.59 -10.10
N GLU A 56 -1.64 -7.46 -10.31
CA GLU A 56 -2.96 -7.09 -10.80
C GLU A 56 -3.68 -6.17 -9.82
N LEU A 57 -4.61 -5.35 -10.32
CA LEU A 57 -5.39 -4.41 -9.48
C LEU A 57 -6.10 -5.14 -8.33
N THR A 58 -6.68 -6.31 -8.60
CA THR A 58 -7.38 -7.13 -7.60
C THR A 58 -6.44 -7.63 -6.50
N ALA A 59 -5.23 -8.06 -6.86
CA ALA A 59 -4.21 -8.50 -5.90
C ALA A 59 -3.73 -7.32 -5.03
N LEU A 60 -3.57 -6.15 -5.63
CA LEU A 60 -3.20 -4.93 -4.93
C LEU A 60 -4.29 -4.50 -3.92
N LEU A 61 -5.57 -4.55 -4.32
CA LEU A 61 -6.69 -4.25 -3.44
C LEU A 61 -6.76 -5.21 -2.26
N ALA A 62 -6.64 -6.52 -2.49
CA ALA A 62 -6.64 -7.52 -1.43
C ALA A 62 -5.47 -7.32 -0.44
N ALA A 63 -4.29 -6.93 -0.93
CA ALA A 63 -3.14 -6.61 -0.07
C ALA A 63 -3.39 -5.36 0.79
N VAL A 64 -4.03 -4.32 0.22
CA VAL A 64 -4.43 -3.12 0.97
C VAL A 64 -5.47 -3.46 2.03
N GLU A 65 -6.49 -4.26 1.72
CA GLU A 65 -7.52 -4.69 2.68
C GLU A 65 -6.89 -5.46 3.85
N ALA A 66 -6.04 -6.44 3.57
CA ALA A 66 -5.32 -7.20 4.59
C ALA A 66 -4.47 -6.29 5.49
N ARG A 67 -3.87 -5.24 4.92
CA ARG A 67 -3.12 -4.22 5.67
C ARG A 67 -4.03 -3.37 6.55
N ILE A 68 -5.18 -2.92 6.03
CA ILE A 68 -6.18 -2.18 6.82
C ILE A 68 -6.64 -3.04 7.99
N ASP A 69 -7.00 -4.30 7.76
CA ASP A 69 -7.39 -5.23 8.82
C ASP A 69 -6.28 -5.41 9.86
N THR A 70 -5.03 -5.48 9.43
CA THR A 70 -3.89 -5.62 10.35
C THR A 70 -3.70 -4.37 11.22
N VAL A 71 -3.89 -3.17 10.66
CA VAL A 71 -3.77 -1.88 11.38
C VAL A 71 -4.99 -1.60 12.26
N CYS A 72 -6.18 -2.01 11.82
CA CYS A 72 -7.44 -1.80 12.53
C CYS A 72 -7.78 -2.88 13.55
N ARG A 73 -7.10 -4.04 13.51
CA ARG A 73 -7.25 -5.07 14.54
C ARG A 73 -6.88 -4.47 15.91
N PRO A 74 -7.72 -4.65 16.94
CA PRO A 74 -7.48 -4.15 18.29
C PRO A 74 -6.39 -4.98 18.96
N ASN A 75 -5.13 -4.75 18.58
CA ASN A 75 -3.96 -5.23 19.30
C ASN A 75 -3.18 -4.02 19.78
N LEU A 76 -3.17 -3.83 21.09
CA LEU A 76 -2.26 -2.95 21.82
C LEU A 76 -0.82 -3.15 21.34
N ARG A 77 -0.34 -2.33 20.39
CA ARG A 77 1.09 -2.08 20.15
C ARG A 77 1.23 -0.80 19.31
N PRO A 78 1.88 0.26 19.84
CA PRO A 78 2.11 1.47 19.10
C PRO A 78 3.27 1.25 18.13
N VAL A 79 3.00 1.35 16.83
CA VAL A 79 4.05 1.34 15.79
C VAL A 79 3.48 2.00 14.54
N PHE A 80 4.12 2.96 13.88
CA PHE A 80 5.12 3.98 14.21
C PHE A 80 5.12 4.89 12.96
N ASN A 81 5.14 6.21 13.15
CA ASN A 81 5.48 7.27 12.20
C ASN A 81 4.72 7.38 10.85
N LEU A 82 3.75 8.29 10.84
CA LEU A 82 2.80 8.56 9.77
C LEU A 82 3.22 9.54 8.67
N THR A 83 4.43 10.06 8.66
CA THR A 83 4.84 11.00 7.61
C THR A 83 6.35 11.01 7.47
N GLY A 84 6.86 10.04 6.74
CA GLY A 84 8.23 10.06 6.28
C GLY A 84 8.31 9.18 5.04
N THR A 85 8.70 9.76 3.93
CA THR A 85 9.40 9.03 2.86
C THR A 85 10.52 8.22 3.50
N VAL A 86 10.25 6.98 3.93
CA VAL A 86 11.28 6.04 4.35
C VAL A 86 11.93 5.54 3.08
N LEU A 87 12.92 6.31 2.63
CA LEU A 87 14.05 5.81 1.88
C LEU A 87 14.63 4.63 2.65
N HIS A 88 14.52 3.46 2.05
CA HIS A 88 15.38 2.29 2.17
C HIS A 88 16.17 2.09 3.49
N THR A 89 15.96 0.93 4.08
CA THR A 89 17.09 0.08 4.50
C THR A 89 16.73 -1.34 4.03
N ASN A 90 17.21 -1.78 2.87
CA ASN A 90 18.39 -2.63 2.82
C ASN A 90 18.49 -3.49 4.10
N LEU A 91 17.73 -4.59 4.17
CA LEU A 91 18.16 -5.78 4.89
C LEU A 91 19.30 -6.43 4.09
N GLY A 92 20.37 -5.66 3.95
CA GLY A 92 21.66 -6.06 3.45
C GLY A 92 22.60 -6.07 4.64
N ARG A 93 22.48 -7.09 5.49
CA ARG A 93 23.59 -7.90 5.99
C ARG A 93 23.06 -9.15 6.67
#